data_AF-A0A643K2I9-F1
#
_entry.id   AF-A0A643K2I9-F1
#
_cell.length_a   1.000
_cell.length_b   1.000
_cell.length_c   1.000
_cell.angle_alpha   90.00
_cell.angle_beta   90.00
_cell.angle_gamma   90.00
#
_symmetry.space_group_name_H-M   'P 1'
#
loop_
_entity.id
_entity.type
_entity.pdbx_description
1 polymer ?
#
loop_
_entity_poly.entity_id
_entity_poly.type
_entity_poly.pdbx_seq_one_letter_code
_entity_poly.pdbx_strand_id
1 'polypeptide(L)'
;MTAEGEIQHRGTVGEFVDDVFWSPHANPRSVWAFVALYPVFIAAIYRRSRPLLAVALLSIFANLAVVSPPETDDAWATRVVLGEQVWLERGLLSETGAVGITALGAMANLYTLRAAVKRQRLRTAGGLCVSMVFMFVFFDRMVKLYDAEGSVNSELESPAERTPVSE
;
A
#
# COMPACT_ATOMS: atom_id res chain seq x y z
N MET A 1 -6.44 32.40 9.93
CA MET A 1 -7.01 31.14 10.43
C MET A 1 -5.86 30.19 10.58
N THR A 2 -5.56 29.82 11.82
CA THR A 2 -4.36 29.12 12.26
C THR A 2 -4.40 27.64 11.86
N ALA A 3 -3.22 27.06 11.62
CA ALA A 3 -2.97 25.66 11.24
C ALA A 3 -3.46 24.60 12.26
N GLU A 4 -4.27 25.00 13.23
CA GLU A 4 -4.90 24.13 14.24
C GLU A 4 -6.23 23.54 13.75
N GLY A 5 -6.76 23.99 12.60
CA GLY A 5 -8.05 23.55 12.07
C GLY A 5 -8.05 22.17 11.39
N GLU A 6 -6.91 21.68 10.92
CA GLU A 6 -6.84 20.40 10.18
C GLU A 6 -6.51 19.18 11.04
N ILE A 7 -5.98 19.39 12.26
CA ILE A 7 -5.61 18.27 13.16
C ILE A 7 -6.82 17.73 13.94
N GLN A 8 -7.98 18.41 13.90
CA GLN A 8 -9.10 18.11 14.80
C GLN A 8 -10.09 17.01 14.31
N HIS A 9 -9.85 16.33 13.18
CA HIS A 9 -10.90 15.47 12.57
C HIS A 9 -10.68 13.94 12.57
N ARG A 10 -9.55 13.42 13.09
CA ARG A 10 -9.41 11.96 13.35
C ARG A 10 -9.78 11.69 14.80
N GLY A 11 -10.95 11.08 15.05
CA GLY A 11 -11.29 10.60 16.40
C GLY A 11 -10.27 9.57 16.91
N THR A 12 -10.30 9.23 18.19
CA THR A 12 -9.34 8.31 18.86
C THR A 12 -9.09 6.99 18.11
N VAL A 13 -10.08 6.48 17.39
CA VAL A 13 -9.94 5.27 16.55
C VAL A 13 -9.06 5.52 15.33
N GLY A 14 -9.17 6.69 14.70
CA GLY A 14 -8.36 7.08 13.55
C GLY A 14 -6.89 7.27 13.92
N GLU A 15 -6.61 7.94 15.05
CA GLU A 15 -5.25 8.07 15.59
C GLU A 15 -4.63 6.70 15.89
N PHE A 16 -5.38 5.80 16.54
CA PHE A 16 -4.92 4.44 16.82
C PHE A 16 -4.58 3.64 15.55
N VAL A 17 -5.40 3.73 14.51
CA VAL A 17 -5.12 3.07 13.22
C VAL A 17 -3.88 3.65 12.56
N ASP A 18 -3.69 4.97 12.64
CA ASP A 18 -2.53 5.64 12.07
C ASP A 18 -1.22 5.18 12.75
N ASP A 19 -1.21 5.17 14.09
CA ASP A 19 -0.05 4.78 14.89
C ASP A 19 0.32 3.30 14.74
N VAL A 20 -0.68 2.41 14.71
CA VAL A 20 -0.45 0.96 14.77
C VAL A 20 -0.31 0.35 13.38
N PHE A 21 -0.98 0.90 12.38
CA PHE A 21 -1.00 0.34 11.03
C PHE A 21 -0.28 1.22 10.02
N TRP A 22 -0.71 2.47 9.81
CA TRP A 22 -0.19 3.30 8.73
C TRP A 22 1.29 3.66 8.91
N SER A 23 1.66 4.15 10.10
CA SER A 23 3.02 4.60 10.40
C SER A 23 4.07 3.48 10.21
N PRO A 24 3.93 2.28 10.83
CA PRO A 24 4.88 1.19 10.60
C PRO A 24 4.83 0.62 9.19
N HIS A 25 3.67 0.69 8.51
CA HIS A 25 3.51 0.18 7.16
C HIS A 25 4.22 1.07 6.13
N ALA A 26 4.19 2.39 6.32
CA ALA A 26 4.83 3.37 5.44
C ALA A 26 6.37 3.33 5.49
N ASN A 27 6.97 2.59 6.43
CA ASN A 27 8.42 2.42 6.44
C ASN A 27 8.89 1.60 5.22
N PRO A 28 9.90 2.06 4.46
CA PRO A 28 10.38 1.37 3.26
C PRO A 28 10.81 -0.08 3.51
N ARG A 29 11.42 -0.36 4.67
CA ARG A 29 11.85 -1.71 5.02
C ARG A 29 10.65 -2.64 5.17
N SER A 30 9.56 -2.13 5.76
CA SER A 30 8.31 -2.86 5.95
C SER A 30 7.71 -3.25 4.60
N VAL A 31 7.60 -2.29 3.68
CA VAL A 31 7.08 -2.52 2.32
C VAL A 31 7.90 -3.57 1.58
N TRP A 32 9.23 -3.42 1.55
CA TRP A 32 10.08 -4.39 0.86
C TRP A 32 10.07 -5.78 1.51
N ALA A 33 9.90 -5.85 2.83
CA ALA A 33 9.70 -7.12 3.51
C ALA A 33 8.40 -7.81 3.06
N PHE A 34 7.29 -7.07 2.91
CA PHE A 34 6.05 -7.63 2.36
C PHE A 34 6.21 -8.13 0.93
N VAL A 35 6.88 -7.35 0.08
CA VAL A 35 7.21 -7.75 -1.30
C VAL A 35 7.98 -9.07 -1.32
N ALA A 36 8.98 -9.23 -0.43
CA ALA A 36 9.79 -10.44 -0.34
C ALA A 36 9.05 -11.62 0.34
N LEU A 37 8.15 -11.35 1.28
CA LEU A 37 7.40 -12.38 1.99
C LEU A 37 6.30 -13.03 1.13
N TYR A 38 5.74 -12.30 0.17
CA TYR A 38 4.74 -12.85 -0.75
C TYR A 38 5.22 -14.12 -1.51
N PRO A 39 6.37 -14.14 -2.22
CA PRO A 39 6.86 -15.36 -2.87
C PRO A 39 7.17 -16.48 -1.87
N VAL A 40 7.66 -16.15 -0.66
CA VAL A 40 7.90 -17.14 0.40
C VAL A 40 6.60 -17.79 0.85
N PHE A 41 5.54 -17.00 1.02
CA PHE A 41 4.20 -17.48 1.35
C PHE A 41 3.64 -18.41 0.26
N ILE A 42 3.73 -18.00 -1.01
CA ILE A 42 3.30 -18.86 -2.14
C ILE A 42 4.13 -20.15 -2.19
N ALA A 43 5.43 -20.09 -1.96
CA ALA A 43 6.30 -21.26 -1.90
C ALA A 43 5.95 -22.20 -0.73
N ALA A 44 5.59 -21.66 0.43
CA ALA A 44 5.15 -22.42 1.59
C ALA A 44 3.89 -23.24 1.27
N ILE A 45 2.92 -22.63 0.60
CA ILE A 45 1.67 -23.27 0.19
C ILE A 45 1.93 -24.33 -0.88
N TYR A 46 2.73 -24.00 -1.89
CA TYR A 46 3.14 -24.94 -2.94
C TYR A 46 3.81 -26.19 -2.34
N ARG A 47 4.75 -25.99 -1.40
CA ARG A 47 5.44 -27.08 -0.70
C ARG A 47 4.58 -27.77 0.36
N ARG A 48 3.41 -27.22 0.72
CA ARG A 48 2.59 -27.64 1.87
C ARG A 48 3.39 -27.72 3.17
N SER A 49 4.34 -26.81 3.34
CA SER A 49 5.21 -26.76 4.51
C SER A 49 4.57 -25.90 5.59
N ARG A 50 3.94 -26.54 6.59
CA ARG A 50 3.41 -25.87 7.79
C ARG A 50 4.45 -25.00 8.50
N PRO A 51 5.71 -25.44 8.73
CA PRO A 51 6.68 -24.57 9.40
C PRO A 51 7.05 -23.37 8.55
N LEU A 52 7.21 -23.53 7.23
CA LEU A 52 7.52 -22.39 6.36
C LEU A 52 6.35 -21.40 6.29
N LEU A 53 5.12 -21.90 6.31
CA LEU A 53 3.92 -21.07 6.35
C LEU A 53 3.84 -20.30 7.67
N ALA A 54 4.10 -20.98 8.81
CA ALA A 54 4.13 -20.34 10.11
C ALA A 54 5.19 -19.25 10.19
N VAL A 55 6.41 -19.50 9.69
CA VAL A 55 7.48 -18.49 9.63
C VAL A 55 7.06 -17.31 8.75
N ALA A 56 6.52 -17.56 7.55
CA ALA A 56 6.08 -16.48 6.65
C ALA A 56 5.01 -15.59 7.30
N LEU A 57 4.00 -16.20 7.95
CA LEU A 57 2.96 -15.47 8.66
C LEU A 57 3.52 -14.72 9.87
N LEU A 58 4.38 -15.34 10.66
CA LEU A 58 4.98 -14.69 11.83
C LEU A 58 5.88 -13.51 11.42
N SER A 59 6.61 -13.63 10.32
CA SER A 59 7.40 -12.55 9.75
C SER A 59 6.53 -11.37 9.29
N ILE A 60 5.34 -11.62 8.74
CA ILE A 60 4.37 -10.55 8.41
C ILE A 60 4.00 -9.75 9.65
N PHE A 61 3.61 -10.43 10.74
CA PHE A 61 3.21 -9.75 11.98
C PHE A 61 4.40 -9.06 12.66
N ALA A 62 5.56 -9.71 12.70
CA ALA A 62 6.77 -9.14 13.29
C ALA A 62 7.24 -7.89 12.53
N ASN A 63 7.09 -7.88 11.20
CA ASN A 63 7.48 -6.74 10.37
C ASN A 63 6.69 -5.47 10.69
N LEU A 64 5.40 -5.59 11.02
CA LEU A 64 4.59 -4.43 11.45
C LEU A 64 4.96 -3.97 12.87
N ALA A 65 5.30 -4.90 13.77
CA ALA A 65 5.54 -4.57 15.19
C ALA A 65 6.91 -3.95 15.48
N VAL A 66 7.92 -4.23 14.65
CA VAL A 66 9.33 -3.88 14.95
C VAL A 66 9.77 -2.58 14.27
N VAL A 67 9.04 -2.14 13.25
CA VAL A 67 9.53 -1.09 12.35
C VAL A 67 9.03 0.28 12.79
N SER A 68 9.98 1.20 13.01
CA SER A 68 9.69 2.59 13.34
C SER A 68 9.02 3.34 12.18
N PRO A 69 8.23 4.40 12.44
CA PRO A 69 7.67 5.25 11.39
C PRO A 69 8.77 5.81 10.47
N PRO A 70 8.49 6.06 9.18
CA PRO A 70 9.44 6.72 8.29
C PRO A 70 9.70 8.17 8.73
N GLU A 71 10.95 8.61 8.67
CA GLU A 71 11.34 9.99 9.00
C GLU A 71 11.01 10.99 7.88
N THR A 72 10.89 10.49 6.64
CA THR A 72 10.68 11.25 5.40
C THR A 72 9.86 10.45 4.41
N ASP A 73 9.19 11.12 3.48
CA ASP A 73 8.45 10.54 2.35
C ASP A 73 9.29 10.40 1.05
N ASP A 74 10.60 10.66 1.10
CA ASP A 74 11.52 10.57 -0.05
C ASP A 74 11.58 9.18 -0.70
N ALA A 75 11.34 8.13 0.09
CA ALA A 75 11.43 6.77 -0.40
C ALA A 75 10.19 6.40 -1.23
N TRP A 76 10.41 5.89 -2.45
CA TRP A 76 9.33 5.38 -3.32
C TRP A 76 8.36 4.45 -2.59
N ALA A 77 8.89 3.53 -1.78
CA ALA A 77 8.10 2.59 -1.00
C ALA A 77 7.22 3.26 0.07
N THR A 78 7.67 4.37 0.67
CA THR A 78 6.85 5.16 1.61
C THR A 78 5.70 5.84 0.87
N ARG A 79 5.97 6.46 -0.28
CA ARG A 79 4.95 7.09 -1.12
C ARG A 79 3.88 6.11 -1.63
N VAL A 80 4.23 4.83 -1.82
CA VAL A 80 3.24 3.78 -2.12
C VAL A 80 2.17 3.71 -1.05
N VAL A 81 2.58 3.63 0.22
CA VAL A 81 1.65 3.45 1.35
C VAL A 81 0.86 4.73 1.62
N LEU A 82 1.52 5.89 1.53
CA LEU A 82 0.84 7.18 1.67
C LEU A 82 -0.18 7.39 0.54
N GLY A 83 0.14 6.98 -0.68
CA GLY A 83 -0.81 7.00 -1.80
C GLY A 83 -2.00 6.05 -1.60
N GLU A 84 -1.78 4.87 -1.01
CA GLU A 84 -2.87 3.96 -0.63
C GLU A 84 -3.78 4.57 0.44
N GLN A 85 -3.19 5.23 1.44
CA GLN A 85 -3.94 5.96 2.47
C GLN A 85 -4.82 7.04 1.86
N VAL A 86 -4.26 7.89 0.98
CA VAL A 86 -5.01 8.92 0.23
C VAL A 86 -6.14 8.30 -0.60
N TRP A 87 -5.87 7.20 -1.31
CA TRP A 87 -6.89 6.51 -2.10
C TRP A 87 -8.06 6.01 -1.24
N LEU A 88 -7.78 5.41 -0.09
CA LEU A 88 -8.81 4.91 0.82
C LEU A 88 -9.60 6.04 1.49
N GLU A 89 -8.94 7.15 1.83
CA GLU A 89 -9.60 8.34 2.39
C GLU A 89 -10.53 9.01 1.39
N ARG A 90 -10.15 9.08 0.11
CA ARG A 90 -11.02 9.51 -1.00
C ARG A 90 -12.14 8.52 -1.30
N GLY A 91 -12.01 7.29 -0.79
CA GLY A 91 -12.94 6.19 -1.01
C GLY A 91 -12.50 5.28 -2.17
N LEU A 92 -12.75 3.98 -2.03
CA LEU A 92 -12.29 2.94 -2.96
C LEU A 92 -12.63 3.21 -4.43
N LEU A 93 -13.79 3.80 -4.72
CA LEU A 93 -14.26 4.03 -6.09
C LEU A 93 -13.79 5.35 -6.70
N SER A 94 -13.01 6.16 -5.97
CA SER A 94 -12.48 7.45 -6.45
C SER A 94 -11.56 7.30 -7.66
N GLU A 95 -10.78 6.21 -7.70
CA GLU A 95 -9.80 5.92 -8.74
C GLU A 95 -10.15 4.62 -9.48
N THR A 96 -10.95 4.71 -10.54
CA THR A 96 -11.43 3.55 -11.33
C THR A 96 -10.29 2.67 -11.84
N GLY A 97 -9.15 3.28 -12.16
CA GLY A 97 -7.94 2.57 -12.59
C GLY A 97 -7.33 1.72 -11.47
N ALA A 98 -7.25 2.26 -10.24
CA ALA A 98 -6.72 1.55 -9.09
C ALA A 98 -7.62 0.35 -8.72
N VAL A 99 -8.95 0.54 -8.71
CA VAL A 99 -9.92 -0.54 -8.47
C VAL A 99 -9.75 -1.67 -9.49
N GLY A 100 -9.65 -1.34 -10.78
CA GLY A 100 -9.49 -2.32 -11.85
C GLY A 100 -8.21 -3.15 -11.68
N ILE A 101 -7.09 -2.49 -11.39
CA ILE A 101 -5.80 -3.15 -11.14
C ILE A 101 -5.88 -4.04 -9.89
N THR A 102 -6.47 -3.57 -8.80
CA THR A 102 -6.63 -4.34 -7.56
C THR A 102 -7.52 -5.56 -7.78
N ALA A 103 -8.62 -5.43 -8.53
CA ALA A 103 -9.50 -6.54 -8.86
C ALA A 103 -8.82 -7.59 -9.75
N LEU A 104 -8.09 -7.16 -10.79
CA LEU A 104 -7.30 -8.05 -11.64
C LEU A 104 -6.20 -8.76 -10.85
N GLY A 105 -5.48 -8.02 -10.00
CA GLY A 105 -4.46 -8.55 -9.10
C GLY A 105 -5.03 -9.59 -8.13
N ALA A 106 -6.21 -9.34 -7.55
CA ALA A 106 -6.89 -10.29 -6.68
C ALA A 106 -7.25 -11.60 -7.42
N MET A 107 -7.78 -11.50 -8.64
CA MET A 107 -8.06 -12.68 -9.47
C MET A 107 -6.79 -13.46 -9.82
N ALA A 108 -5.70 -12.77 -10.17
CA ALA A 108 -4.40 -13.39 -10.43
C ALA A 108 -3.85 -14.10 -9.18
N ASN A 109 -3.98 -13.48 -8.00
CA ASN A 109 -3.60 -14.06 -6.72
C ASN A 109 -4.38 -15.34 -6.40
N LEU A 110 -5.71 -15.31 -6.56
CA LEU A 110 -6.57 -16.49 -6.34
C LEU A 110 -6.23 -17.63 -7.29
N TYR A 111 -5.95 -17.32 -8.57
CA TYR A 111 -5.48 -18.30 -9.54
C TYR A 111 -4.15 -18.91 -9.12
N THR A 112 -3.18 -18.08 -8.71
CA THR A 112 -1.85 -18.49 -8.25
C THR A 112 -1.95 -19.41 -7.04
N LEU A 113 -2.79 -19.04 -6.07
CA LEU A 113 -3.05 -19.84 -4.87
C LEU A 113 -3.64 -21.20 -5.22
N ARG A 114 -4.65 -21.23 -6.10
CA ARG A 114 -5.25 -22.48 -6.59
C ARG A 114 -4.20 -23.35 -7.29
N ALA A 115 -3.36 -22.77 -8.14
CA ALA A 115 -2.29 -23.49 -8.82
C ALA A 115 -1.26 -24.05 -7.83
N ALA A 116 -0.89 -23.27 -6.80
CA ALA A 116 0.03 -23.67 -5.73
C ALA A 116 -0.52 -24.84 -4.92
N VAL A 117 -1.78 -24.79 -4.50
CA VAL A 117 -2.46 -25.88 -3.76
C VAL A 117 -2.49 -27.18 -4.58
N LYS A 118 -2.67 -27.05 -5.91
CA LYS A 118 -2.63 -28.16 -6.89
C LYS A 118 -1.21 -28.56 -7.32
N ARG A 119 -0.16 -27.93 -6.77
CA ARG A 119 1.27 -28.17 -7.07
C ARG A 119 1.66 -28.06 -8.55
N GLN A 120 1.01 -27.18 -9.30
CA GLN A 120 1.27 -26.98 -10.73
C GLN A 120 2.44 -26.01 -10.95
N ARG A 121 3.68 -26.52 -10.99
CA ARG A 121 4.94 -25.72 -11.03
C ARG A 121 4.89 -24.51 -11.96
N LEU A 122 4.67 -24.74 -13.25
CA LEU A 122 4.68 -23.68 -14.26
C LEU A 122 3.57 -22.65 -14.04
N ARG A 123 2.38 -23.08 -13.63
CA ARG A 123 1.24 -22.19 -13.37
C ARG A 123 1.41 -21.40 -12.08
N THR A 124 2.00 -22.00 -11.05
CA THR A 124 2.35 -21.29 -9.81
C THR A 124 3.43 -20.25 -10.06
N ALA A 125 4.49 -20.60 -10.79
CA ALA A 125 5.55 -19.66 -11.13
C ALA A 125 5.04 -18.51 -12.01
N GLY A 126 4.31 -18.83 -13.08
CA GLY A 126 3.71 -17.82 -13.95
C GLY A 126 2.70 -16.93 -13.22
N GLY A 127 1.83 -17.52 -12.39
CA GLY A 127 0.88 -16.78 -11.57
C GLY A 127 1.55 -15.86 -10.55
N LEU A 128 2.61 -16.32 -9.88
CA LEU A 128 3.42 -15.52 -8.97
C LEU A 128 4.02 -14.31 -9.70
N CYS A 129 4.63 -14.52 -10.88
CA CYS A 129 5.18 -13.41 -11.68
C CYS A 129 4.10 -12.40 -12.06
N VAL A 130 2.95 -12.87 -12.56
CA VAL A 130 1.83 -11.99 -12.95
C VAL A 130 1.29 -11.21 -11.74
N SER A 131 1.15 -11.87 -10.60
CA SER A 131 0.68 -11.24 -9.35
C SER A 131 1.64 -10.14 -8.87
N MET A 132 2.95 -10.39 -8.99
CA MET A 132 3.97 -9.37 -8.67
C MET A 132 3.92 -8.19 -9.63
N VAL A 133 3.71 -8.43 -10.93
CA VAL A 133 3.53 -7.33 -11.90
C VAL A 133 2.34 -6.47 -11.51
N PHE A 134 1.18 -7.07 -11.20
CA PHE A 134 0.01 -6.30 -10.75
C PHE A 134 0.28 -5.51 -9.47
N MET A 135 1.00 -6.10 -8.50
CA MET A 135 1.40 -5.40 -7.28
C MET A 135 2.27 -4.16 -7.59
N PHE A 136 3.29 -4.29 -8.45
CA PHE A 136 4.14 -3.14 -8.79
C PHE A 136 3.42 -2.09 -9.63
N VAL A 137 2.49 -2.50 -10.50
CA VAL A 137 1.63 -1.57 -11.25
C VAL A 137 0.70 -0.81 -10.29
N PHE A 138 0.16 -1.47 -9.27
CA PHE A 138 -0.60 -0.81 -8.22
C PHE A 138 0.26 0.18 -7.44
N PHE A 139 1.47 -0.21 -7.03
CA PHE A 139 2.42 0.65 -6.32
C PHE A 139 2.76 1.92 -7.13
N ASP A 140 3.08 1.79 -8.41
CA ASP A 140 3.32 2.93 -9.30
C ASP A 140 2.11 3.88 -9.39
N ARG A 141 0.89 3.35 -9.38
CA ARG A 141 -0.33 4.17 -9.35
C ARG A 141 -0.48 4.93 -8.03
N MET A 142 -0.20 4.30 -6.89
CA MET A 142 -0.30 4.95 -5.59
C MET A 142 0.74 6.07 -5.44
N VAL A 143 1.96 5.86 -5.91
CA VAL A 143 2.98 6.92 -5.92
C VAL A 143 2.54 8.11 -6.76
N LYS A 144 2.02 7.86 -7.98
CA LYS A 144 1.50 8.92 -8.84
C LYS A 144 0.33 9.67 -8.22
N LEU A 145 -0.55 8.97 -7.51
CA LEU A 145 -1.67 9.57 -6.79
C LEU A 145 -1.16 10.48 -5.65
N TYR A 146 -0.17 10.01 -4.89
CA TYR A 146 0.43 10.77 -3.80
C TYR A 146 1.17 12.02 -4.29
N ASP A 147 2.02 11.88 -5.31
CA ASP A 147 2.75 12.99 -5.90
C ASP A 147 1.79 14.04 -6.50
N ALA A 148 0.68 13.61 -7.10
CA ALA A 148 -0.35 14.51 -7.60
C ALA A 148 -1.02 15.31 -6.47
N GLU A 149 -1.33 14.67 -5.35
CA GLU A 149 -1.90 15.35 -4.18
C GLU A 149 -0.96 16.41 -3.62
N GLY A 150 0.32 16.08 -3.46
CA GLY A 150 1.33 17.04 -3.00
C GLY A 150 1.44 18.27 -3.92
N SER A 151 1.33 18.06 -5.24
CA SER A 151 1.38 19.16 -6.21
C SER A 151 0.16 20.10 -6.11
N VAL A 152 -1.04 19.55 -5.94
CA VAL A 152 -2.28 20.32 -5.81
C VAL A 152 -2.25 21.16 -4.53
N ASN A 153 -1.84 20.57 -3.41
CA ASN A 153 -1.75 21.29 -2.14
C ASN A 153 -0.73 22.45 -2.22
N SER A 154 0.41 22.23 -2.89
CA SER A 154 1.41 23.30 -3.09
C SER A 154 0.89 24.47 -3.93
N GLU A 155 -0.02 24.21 -4.87
CA GLU A 155 -0.66 25.23 -5.70
C GLU A 155 -1.70 26.03 -4.89
N LEU A 156 -2.51 25.35 -4.08
CA LEU A 156 -3.51 25.97 -3.21
C LEU A 156 -2.89 26.85 -2.11
N GLU A 157 -1.71 26.48 -1.60
CA GLU A 157 -0.98 27.25 -0.60
C GLU A 157 -0.21 28.46 -1.19
N SER A 158 -0.07 28.50 -2.53
CA SER A 158 0.61 29.60 -3.23
C SER A 158 -0.22 30.90 -3.14
N PRO A 159 0.33 32.03 -2.65
CA PRO A 159 -0.42 33.28 -2.46
C PRO A 159 -1.01 33.93 -3.73
N ALA A 160 -0.77 33.36 -4.93
CA ALA A 160 -1.00 34.02 -6.21
C ALA A 160 -2.48 34.02 -6.68
N GLU A 161 -3.38 33.21 -6.09
CA GLU A 161 -4.78 33.10 -6.54
C GLU A 161 -5.81 33.73 -5.58
N ARG A 162 -5.37 34.57 -4.63
CA ARG A 162 -6.29 35.50 -3.93
C ARG A 162 -6.44 36.80 -4.73
N THR A 163 -7.00 36.74 -5.93
CA THR A 163 -7.54 37.96 -6.55
C THR A 163 -8.84 38.32 -5.82
N PRO A 164 -8.95 39.49 -5.17
CA PRO A 164 -10.22 39.92 -4.62
C PRO A 164 -11.16 40.17 -5.81
N VAL A 165 -12.28 39.47 -5.85
CA VAL A 165 -13.40 39.83 -6.71
C VAL A 165 -13.83 41.23 -6.25
N SER A 166 -13.42 42.25 -7.00
CA SER A 166 -13.86 43.62 -6.79
C SER A 166 -15.35 43.70 -7.13
N GLU A 167 -16.16 44.04 -6.13
CA GLU A 167 -17.57 44.45 -6.25
C GLU A 167 -17.75 45.70 -7.13
#